data_AF-A0A359LFC2-F1
#
_entry.id   AF-A0A359LFC2-F1
#
_cell.length_a   1.000
_cell.length_b   1.000
_cell.length_c   1.000
_cell.angle_alpha   90.00
_cell.angle_beta   90.00
_cell.angle_gamma   90.00
#
_symmetry.space_group_name_H-M   'P 1'
#
loop_
_entity.id
_entity.type
_entity.pdbx_description
1 polymer ?
#
loop_
_entity_poly.entity_id
_entity_poly.type
_entity_poly.pdbx_seq_one_letter_code
_entity_poly.pdbx_strand_id
1 'polypeptide(L)'
;MASLYPLKLAVIPDGWRLFSVRKIDPAFKPFKQQVLERDSYTCKYCGFQAKKYQEVVNLDNNYRNNKLSNLITACCFCSQCLFLEAVGKDDYGGG
;
A
#
# COMPACT_ATOMS: atom_id res chain seq x y z
N MET A 1 -1.93 21.52 -1.74
CA MET A 1 -2.32 20.36 -0.90
C MET A 1 -2.38 19.14 -1.80
N ALA A 2 -1.71 18.04 -1.46
CA ALA A 2 -1.83 16.81 -2.26
C ALA A 2 -3.25 16.26 -2.12
N SER A 3 -3.92 15.98 -3.25
CA SER A 3 -5.24 15.34 -3.23
C SER A 3 -5.12 13.97 -2.56
N LEU A 4 -5.93 13.74 -1.53
CA LEU A 4 -6.05 12.45 -0.86
C LEU A 4 -7.13 11.60 -1.53
N TYR A 5 -6.93 10.29 -1.55
CA TYR A 5 -7.93 9.32 -1.98
C TYR A 5 -8.80 8.88 -0.80
N PRO A 6 -10.09 8.57 -1.04
CA PRO A 6 -10.93 8.00 -0.01
C PRO A 6 -10.41 6.60 0.38
N LEU A 7 -10.23 6.38 1.67
CA LEU A 7 -9.92 5.05 2.20
C LEU A 7 -11.22 4.25 2.35
N LYS A 8 -11.27 3.06 1.76
CA LYS A 8 -12.38 2.13 1.91
C LYS A 8 -11.85 0.86 2.56
N LEU A 9 -12.58 0.40 3.58
CA LEU A 9 -12.35 -0.90 4.17
C LEU A 9 -12.61 -1.99 3.13
N ALA A 10 -11.68 -2.92 2.96
CA ALA A 10 -11.80 -3.97 1.97
C ALA A 10 -11.42 -5.34 2.55
N VAL A 11 -12.12 -6.35 2.04
CA VAL A 11 -11.74 -7.76 2.14
C VAL A 11 -11.51 -8.25 0.73
N ILE A 12 -10.29 -8.64 0.40
CA ILE A 12 -9.90 -9.01 -0.96
C ILE A 12 -9.35 -10.43 -0.90
N PRO A 13 -10.09 -11.45 -1.36
CA PRO A 13 -9.56 -12.80 -1.46
C PRO A 13 -8.23 -12.79 -2.22
N ASP A 14 -7.20 -13.44 -1.67
CA ASP A 14 -5.81 -13.44 -2.18
C ASP A 14 -5.10 -12.07 -2.24
N GLY A 15 -5.75 -10.96 -1.91
CA GLY A 15 -5.18 -9.61 -2.00
C GLY A 15 -3.93 -9.47 -1.15
N TRP A 16 -4.02 -9.87 0.12
CA TRP A 16 -2.88 -9.86 1.05
C TRP A 16 -1.71 -10.71 0.53
N ARG A 17 -2.00 -11.92 0.04
CA ARG A 17 -0.99 -12.83 -0.49
C ARG A 17 -0.25 -12.22 -1.68
N LEU A 18 -0.98 -11.66 -2.65
CA LEU A 18 -0.39 -11.02 -3.83
C LEU A 18 0.43 -9.78 -3.46
N PHE A 19 -0.08 -8.96 -2.53
CA PHE A 19 0.63 -7.79 -2.01
C PHE A 19 1.93 -8.17 -1.33
N SER A 20 1.90 -9.15 -0.43
CA SER A 20 3.05 -9.59 0.37
C SER A 20 4.13 -10.23 -0.49
N VAL A 21 3.76 -11.08 -1.45
CA VAL A 21 4.70 -11.66 -2.43
C VAL A 21 5.36 -10.56 -3.27
N ARG A 22 4.59 -9.59 -3.76
CA ARG A 22 5.15 -8.46 -4.53
C ARG A 22 6.09 -7.60 -3.70
N LYS A 23 5.77 -7.38 -2.41
CA LYS A 23 6.59 -6.55 -1.52
C LYS A 23 8.03 -7.06 -1.38
N ILE A 24 8.21 -8.38 -1.40
CA ILE A 24 9.54 -9.02 -1.29
C ILE A 24 10.23 -9.23 -2.64
N ASP A 25 9.52 -9.05 -3.76
CA ASP A 25 10.08 -9.22 -5.11
C ASP A 25 11.18 -8.18 -5.39
N PRO A 26 12.43 -8.60 -5.71
CA PRO A 26 13.51 -7.69 -6.07
C PRO A 26 13.17 -6.78 -7.26
N ALA A 27 12.40 -7.27 -8.24
CA ALA A 27 12.02 -6.50 -9.42
C ALA A 27 11.05 -5.34 -9.08
N PHE A 28 10.34 -5.43 -7.95
CA PHE A 28 9.44 -4.38 -7.49
C PHE A 28 10.15 -3.25 -6.73
N LYS A 29 11.38 -3.46 -6.25
CA LYS A 29 12.13 -2.46 -5.47
C LYS A 29 12.28 -1.10 -6.17
N PRO A 30 12.64 -1.03 -7.48
CA PRO A 30 12.74 0.25 -8.18
C PRO A 30 11.39 0.97 -8.29
N PHE A 31 10.31 0.23 -8.59
CA PHE A 31 8.95 0.77 -8.65
C PHE A 31 8.49 1.31 -7.30
N LYS A 32 8.78 0.57 -6.22
CA LYS A 32 8.50 1.03 -4.85
C LYS A 32 9.18 2.37 -4.58
N GLN A 33 10.47 2.48 -4.86
CA GLN A 33 11.22 3.72 -4.63
C GLN A 33 10.66 4.89 -5.46
N GLN A 34 10.38 4.66 -6.75
CA GLN A 34 9.80 5.67 -7.63
C GLN A 34 8.44 6.20 -7.13
N VAL A 35 7.57 5.31 -6.64
CA VAL A 35 6.26 5.71 -6.09
C VAL A 35 6.41 6.50 -4.80
N LEU A 36 7.29 6.06 -3.89
CA LEU A 36 7.55 6.77 -2.63
C LEU A 36 8.12 8.17 -2.88
N GLU A 37 9.06 8.32 -3.81
CA GLU A 37 9.63 9.62 -4.18
C GLU A 37 8.59 10.54 -4.84
N ARG A 38 7.83 10.03 -5.82
CA ARG A 38 6.73 10.76 -6.47
C ARG A 38 5.74 11.32 -5.45
N ASP A 39 5.44 10.52 -4.44
CA ASP A 39 4.47 10.86 -3.40
C ASP A 39 5.09 11.62 -2.23
N SER A 40 6.39 11.95 -2.31
CA SER A 40 7.15 12.61 -1.23
C SER A 40 7.00 11.87 0.10
N TYR A 41 7.01 10.53 0.07
CA TYR A 41 6.86 9.65 1.23
C TYR A 41 5.60 9.93 2.06
N THR A 42 4.55 10.47 1.43
CA THR A 42 3.30 10.89 2.07
C THR A 42 2.19 9.91 1.71
N CYS A 43 1.56 9.33 2.73
CA CYS A 43 0.38 8.50 2.59
C CYS A 43 -0.72 9.25 1.83
N LYS A 44 -1.17 8.68 0.71
CA LYS A 44 -2.19 9.28 -0.16
C LYS A 44 -3.63 9.06 0.33
N TYR A 45 -3.81 8.46 1.51
CA TYR A 45 -5.11 8.36 2.17
C TYR A 45 -5.26 9.37 3.30
N CYS A 46 -4.32 9.40 4.26
CA CYS A 46 -4.44 10.24 5.46
C CYS A 46 -3.44 11.41 5.55
N GLY A 47 -2.48 11.50 4.63
CA GLY A 47 -1.47 12.56 4.63
C GLY A 47 -0.27 12.31 5.56
N PHE A 48 -0.21 11.20 6.29
CA PHE A 48 0.94 10.87 7.13
C PHE A 48 2.23 10.72 6.31
N GLN A 49 3.26 11.50 6.64
CA GLN A 49 4.53 11.53 5.93
C GLN A 49 5.65 10.94 6.77
N ALA A 50 6.38 9.96 6.22
CA ALA A 50 7.54 9.37 6.88
C ALA A 50 8.44 8.63 5.87
N LYS A 51 9.76 8.70 6.04
CA LYS A 51 10.72 7.99 5.17
C LYS A 51 10.78 6.49 5.40
N LYS A 52 10.19 5.98 6.48
CA LYS A 52 10.20 4.57 6.89
C LYS A 52 8.78 4.05 7.04
N TYR A 53 8.62 2.74 6.86
CA TYR A 53 7.36 2.00 7.04
C TYR A 53 6.20 2.42 6.13
N GLN A 54 6.47 3.19 5.08
CA GLN A 54 5.52 3.39 4.00
C GLN A 54 5.46 2.17 3.09
N GLU A 55 4.26 1.83 2.68
CA GLU A 55 3.95 0.76 1.74
C GLU A 55 3.47 1.35 0.41
N VAL A 56 3.54 0.53 -0.64
CA VAL A 56 2.98 0.88 -1.95
C VAL A 56 1.83 -0.07 -2.23
N VAL A 57 0.63 0.48 -2.42
CA VAL A 57 -0.63 -0.27 -2.61
C VAL A 57 -1.26 0.07 -3.97
N ASN A 58 -2.22 -0.75 -4.40
CA ASN A 58 -2.95 -0.55 -5.65
C ASN A 58 -4.24 0.21 -5.36
N LEU A 59 -4.45 1.33 -6.05
CA LEU A 59 -5.63 2.18 -5.85
C LEU A 59 -6.93 1.46 -6.21
N ASP A 60 -6.89 0.59 -7.24
CA ASP A 60 -8.02 -0.19 -7.71
C ASP A 60 -8.24 -1.53 -6.96
N ASN A 61 -7.47 -1.80 -5.91
CA ASN A 61 -7.47 -3.08 -5.17
C ASN A 61 -7.14 -4.33 -6.02
N ASN A 62 -6.68 -4.16 -7.27
CA ASN A 62 -6.23 -5.23 -8.14
C ASN A 62 -4.70 -5.32 -8.13
N TYR A 63 -4.16 -6.20 -7.29
CA TYR A 63 -2.72 -6.40 -7.12
C TYR A 63 -2.01 -7.06 -8.32
N ARG A 64 -2.75 -7.37 -9.40
CA ARG A 64 -2.19 -7.73 -10.71
C ARG A 64 -1.95 -6.50 -11.60
N ASN A 65 -2.60 -5.36 -11.33
CA ASN A 65 -2.47 -4.13 -12.09
C ASN A 65 -1.37 -3.22 -11.52
N ASN A 66 -0.10 -3.54 -11.78
CA ASN A 66 1.05 -2.82 -11.21
C ASN A 66 1.53 -1.62 -12.04
N LYS A 67 0.63 -0.96 -12.79
CA LYS A 67 0.97 0.28 -13.51
C LYS A 67 1.29 1.40 -12.51
N LEU A 68 2.32 2.20 -12.78
CA LEU A 68 2.73 3.30 -11.90
C LEU A 68 1.59 4.27 -11.52
N SER A 69 0.66 4.51 -12.44
CA SER A 69 -0.53 5.35 -12.20
C SER A 69 -1.53 4.75 -11.20
N ASN A 70 -1.51 3.43 -11.01
CA ASN A 70 -2.35 2.70 -10.05
C ASN A 70 -1.66 2.49 -8.70
N LEU A 71 -0.35 2.69 -8.62
CA LEU A 71 0.42 2.51 -7.39
C LEU A 71 0.47 3.81 -6.61
N ILE A 72 0.18 3.76 -5.31
CA ILE A 72 0.23 4.91 -4.40
C ILE A 72 0.91 4.56 -3.08
N THR A 73 1.48 5.57 -2.43
CA THR A 73 2.06 5.46 -1.09
C THR A 73 0.98 5.40 -0.03
N ALA A 74 1.07 4.45 0.89
CA ALA A 74 0.17 4.31 2.04
C ALA A 74 0.97 3.99 3.32
N CYS A 75 0.59 4.58 4.45
CA CYS A 75 1.18 4.21 5.73
C CYS A 75 0.67 2.83 6.19
N CYS A 76 1.34 2.23 7.19
CA CYS A 76 0.92 0.95 7.77
C CYS A 76 -0.53 0.97 8.28
N PHE A 77 -1.00 2.10 8.82
CA PHE A 77 -2.37 2.22 9.32
C PHE A 77 -3.43 2.22 8.21
N CYS A 78 -3.14 2.83 7.06
CA CYS A 78 -4.09 2.86 5.94
C CYS A 78 -3.98 1.62 5.05
N SER A 79 -2.78 1.05 4.88
CA SER A 79 -2.60 -0.14 4.05
C SER A 79 -3.30 -1.36 4.65
N GLN A 80 -3.30 -1.53 5.98
CA GLN A 80 -4.01 -2.63 6.65
C GLN A 80 -5.53 -2.59 6.46
N CYS A 81 -6.12 -1.41 6.25
CA CYS A 81 -7.54 -1.27 5.94
C CYS A 81 -7.94 -1.90 4.60
N LEU A 82 -6.98 -2.14 3.69
CA LEU A 82 -7.23 -2.75 2.38
C LEU A 82 -7.24 -4.29 2.44
N PHE A 83 -6.84 -4.88 3.57
CA PHE A 83 -6.71 -6.33 3.77
C PHE A 83 -7.25 -6.72 5.14
N LEU A 84 -8.49 -6.36 5.45
CA LEU A 84 -9.06 -6.60 6.78
C LEU A 84 -9.02 -8.07 7.19
N GLU A 85 -9.11 -9.00 6.24
CA GLU A 85 -9.03 -10.43 6.49
C GLU A 85 -7.65 -10.91 6.98
N ALA A 86 -6.61 -10.10 6.81
CA ALA A 86 -5.23 -10.43 7.16
C ALA A 86 -4.73 -9.70 8.41
N VAL A 87 -5.43 -8.67 8.88
CA VAL A 87 -5.01 -7.88 10.05
C VAL A 87 -4.95 -8.78 11.29
N GLY A 88 -3.82 -8.73 12.00
CA GLY A 88 -3.55 -9.54 13.19
C GLY A 88 -3.20 -11.00 12.92
N LYS A 89 -3.07 -11.41 11.64
CA LYS A 89 -2.53 -12.73 11.27
C LYS A 89 -1.05 -12.60 10.91
N ASP A 90 -0.23 -13.56 11.35
CA ASP A 90 1.20 -13.67 11.02
C ASP A 90 1.95 -12.32 11.15
N ASP A 91 1.70 -11.61 12.26
CA ASP A 91 2.28 -10.31 12.62
C ASP A 91 1.95 -9.14 11.67
N TYR A 92 0.94 -9.27 10.80
CA TYR A 92 0.50 -8.16 9.96
C TYR A 92 -0.41 -7.16 10.69
N GLY A 93 0.16 -6.03 11.08
CA GLY A 93 -0.60 -4.92 11.66
C GLY A 93 -1.17 -5.24 13.04
N GLY A 94 -2.28 -4.59 13.40
CA GLY A 94 -2.89 -4.69 14.73
C GLY A 94 -2.69 -3.42 15.58
N GLY A 95 -3.65 -3.13 16.45
CA GLY A 95 -3.85 -1.84 17.12
C GLY A 95 -3.06 -1.65 18.40
#